data_AF-A0AAU5LL38-F1
#
_entry.id   AF-A0AAU5LL38-F1
#
_cell.length_a   1.000
_cell.length_b   1.000
_cell.length_c   1.000
_cell.angle_alpha   90.00
_cell.angle_beta   90.00
_cell.angle_gamma   90.00
#
_symmetry.space_group_name_H-M   'P 1'
#
loop_
_entity.id
_entity.type
_entity.pdbx_description
1 polymer ?
#
loop_
_entity_poly.entity_id
_entity_poly.type
_entity_poly.pdbx_seq_one_letter_code
_entity_poly.pdbx_strand_id
1 'polypeptide(L)' 'MVAAVPEDLARLLVAHINAGDVEAVVALYEPTAVLALPGGGIAAGHTEIRAFYTDLLGG' A
#
# COMPACT_ATOMS: atom_id res chain seq x y z
N MET A 1 12.22 4.71 -6.65
CA MET A 1 12.66 3.63 -7.57
C MET A 1 11.39 3.03 -8.15
N VAL A 2 11.26 2.87 -9.46
CA VAL A 2 10.01 2.38 -10.10
C VAL A 2 10.08 0.85 -10.21
N ALA A 3 8.96 0.15 -10.08
CA ALA A 3 8.89 -1.29 -10.35
C ALA A 3 9.10 -1.53 -11.86
N ALA A 4 10.15 -2.28 -12.22
CA ALA A 4 10.48 -2.54 -13.63
C ALA A 4 9.97 -3.92 -14.09
N VAL A 5 9.83 -4.86 -13.15
CA VAL A 5 9.20 -6.17 -13.34
C VAL A 5 8.17 -6.43 -12.24
N PRO A 6 7.17 -7.30 -12.44
CA PRO A 6 6.12 -7.58 -11.45
C PRO A 6 6.66 -7.94 -10.06
N GLU A 7 7.81 -8.61 -9.99
CA GLU A 7 8.46 -9.05 -8.76
C GLU A 7 9.02 -7.89 -7.91
N ASP A 8 9.27 -6.74 -8.53
CA ASP A 8 9.76 -5.55 -7.81
C ASP A 8 8.68 -4.93 -6.93
N LEU A 9 7.40 -5.13 -7.27
CA LEU A 9 6.28 -4.57 -6.51
C LEU A 9 6.29 -5.04 -5.06
N ALA A 10 6.45 -6.35 -4.85
CA ALA A 10 6.51 -6.93 -3.50
C ALA A 10 7.72 -6.42 -2.72
N ARG A 11 8.88 -6.29 -3.37
CA ARG A 11 10.11 -5.79 -2.73
C ARG A 11 9.98 -4.32 -2.33
N LEU A 12 9.44 -3.49 -3.22
CA LEU A 12 9.22 -2.06 -2.97
C LEU A 12 8.18 -1.85 -1.88
N LEU A 13 7.09 -2.61 -1.88
CA LEU A 13 6.06 -2.55 -0.85
C LEU A 13 6.64 -2.79 0.54
N VAL A 14 7.42 -3.87 0.70
CA VAL A 14 8.09 -4.18 1.98
C VAL A 14 9.06 -3.07 2.38
N ALA A 15 9.83 -2.52 1.43
CA ALA A 15 10.77 -1.44 1.71
C ALA A 15 10.05 -0.17 2.20
N HIS A 16 8.96 0.24 1.56
CA HIS A 16 8.19 1.42 1.95
C HIS A 16 7.47 1.23 3.29
N ILE A 17 6.91 0.03 3.53
CA ILE A 17 6.32 -0.33 4.83
C ILE A 17 7.34 -0.24 5.96
N ASN A 18 8.53 -0.83 5.78
CA ASN A 18 9.59 -0.80 6.80
C ASN A 18 10.12 0.62 7.04
N ALA A 19 10.03 1.50 6.05
CA ALA A 19 10.40 2.91 6.19
C ALA A 19 9.28 3.77 6.82
N GLY A 20 8.08 3.22 7.01
CA GLY A 20 6.91 3.98 7.48
C GLY A 20 6.36 4.96 6.44
N ASP A 21 6.72 4.82 5.17
CA ASP A 21 6.36 5.76 4.11
C ASP A 21 5.00 5.43 3.48
N VAL A 22 3.94 5.89 4.13
CA VAL A 22 2.55 5.65 3.72
C VAL A 22 2.28 6.12 2.28
N GLU A 23 2.77 7.31 1.90
CA GLU A 23 2.50 7.84 0.56
C GLU A 23 3.23 7.04 -0.52
N ALA A 24 4.46 6.59 -0.25
CA ALA A 24 5.16 5.71 -1.18
C ALA A 24 4.51 4.32 -1.29
N VAL A 25 3.92 3.79 -0.22
CA VAL A 25 3.11 2.56 -0.26
C VAL A 25 1.87 2.76 -1.15
N VAL A 26 1.11 3.85 -0.95
CA VAL A 26 -0.12 4.12 -1.70
C VAL A 26 0.18 4.33 -3.19
N ALA A 27 1.31 4.95 -3.53
CA ALA A 27 1.73 5.18 -4.92
C ALA A 27 1.98 3.88 -5.72
N LEU A 28 2.14 2.72 -5.06
CA LEU A 28 2.26 1.42 -5.72
C LEU A 28 0.92 0.86 -6.21
N TYR A 29 -0.19 1.42 -5.73
CA TYR A 29 -1.53 1.00 -6.13
C TYR A 29 -2.04 1.82 -7.31
N GLU A 30 -2.81 1.18 -8.19
CA GLU A 30 -3.63 1.91 -9.15
C GLU A 30 -4.67 2.79 -8.42
N PRO A 31 -5.09 3.94 -8.97
CA PRO A 31 -6.02 4.86 -8.30
C PRO A 31 -7.34 4.22 -7.85
N THR A 32 -7.78 3.19 -8.57
CA THR A 32 -9.02 2.44 -8.30
C THR A 32 -8.78 1.02 -7.78
N ALA A 33 -7.58 0.74 -7.26
CA ALA A 33 -7.24 -0.57 -6.72
C ALA A 33 -8.15 -0.95 -5.54
N VAL A 34 -8.33 -2.25 -5.32
CA VAL A 34 -9.03 -2.78 -4.15
C VAL A 34 -8.02 -3.59 -3.33
N LEU A 35 -7.88 -3.22 -2.06
CA LEU A 35 -7.06 -3.93 -1.08
C LEU A 35 -7.98 -4.73 -0.15
N ALA A 36 -7.75 -6.04 -0.05
CA ALA A 36 -8.41 -6.86 0.95
C ALA A 36 -7.79 -6.59 2.33
N LEU A 37 -8.65 -6.35 3.32
CA LEU A 37 -8.26 -6.06 4.70
C LEU A 37 -8.36 -7.33 5.56
N PRO A 38 -7.58 -7.42 6.65
CA PRO A 38 -7.81 -8.42 7.68
C PRO A 38 -9.27 -8.37 8.18
N GLY A 39 -9.88 -9.54 8.40
CA GLY A 39 -11.28 -9.62 8.85
C GLY A 39 -12.33 -9.56 7.73
N GLY A 40 -11.91 -9.59 6.46
CA GLY A 40 -12.82 -9.73 5.31
C GLY A 40 -13.38 -8.41 4.77
N GLY A 41 -12.87 -7.27 5.26
CA GLY A 41 -13.17 -5.95 4.68
C GLY A 41 -12.38 -5.68 3.40
N ILE A 42 -12.72 -4.59 2.73
CA ILE A 42 -11.95 -4.05 1.60
C ILE A 42 -11.71 -2.55 1.79
N ALA A 43 -10.61 -2.06 1.23
CA ALA A 43 -10.35 -0.65 1.00
C ALA A 43 -10.30 -0.41 -0.51
N ALA A 44 -11.15 0.49 -1.00
CA ALA A 44 -11.27 0.84 -2.42
C ALA A 44 -10.66 2.21 -2.72
N GLY A 45 -9.67 2.21 -3.62
CA GLY A 45 -8.97 3.39 -4.09
C GLY A 45 -7.99 3.98 -3.07
N HIS A 46 -7.20 4.95 -3.55
CA HIS A 46 -6.11 5.54 -2.75
C HIS A 46 -6.55 6.15 -1.43
N THR A 47 -7.76 6.69 -1.34
CA THR A 47 -8.25 7.32 -0.09
C THR A 47 -8.38 6.30 1.02
N GLU A 48 -9.07 5.17 0.77
CA GLU A 48 -9.29 4.14 1.79
C GLU A 48 -8.00 3.34 2.06
N ILE A 49 -7.20 3.10 1.02
CA ILE A 49 -5.90 2.41 1.16
C ILE A 49 -4.93 3.24 2.01
N ARG A 50 -4.90 4.57 1.82
CA ARG A 50 -4.09 5.48 2.66
C ARG A 50 -4.52 5.42 4.12
N ALA A 51 -5.83 5.47 4.38
CA ALA A 51 -6.35 5.41 5.75
C ALA A 51 -5.90 4.12 6.46
N PHE A 52 -6.02 2.98 5.78
CA PHE A 52 -5.54 1.71 6.31
C PHE A 52 -4.04 1.71 6.64
N TYR A 53 -3.18 2.15 5.73
CA TYR A 53 -1.74 2.16 5.99
C TYR A 53 -1.31 3.19 7.02
N THR A 54 -2.04 4.31 7.14
CA THR A 54 -1.81 5.30 8.20
C THR A 54 -2.07 4.69 9.56
N ASP A 55 -3.19 3.98 9.72
CA ASP A 55 -3.53 3.29 10.97
C ASP A 55 -2.57 2.12 11.26
N LEU A 56 -2.15 1.38 10.23
CA LEU A 56 -1.25 0.24 10.38
C LEU A 56 0.17 0.64 10.78
N LEU A 57 0.69 1.75 10.24
CA LEU A 57 2.09 2.18 10.43
C LEU A 57 2.23 3.27 11.50
N GLY A 58 1.14 3.91 11.92
CA GLY A 58 1.12 4.92 12.97
C GLY A 58 1.00 4.38 14.40
N GLY A 59 0.96 3.05 14.57
CA GLY A 59 0.90 2.34 15.85
C GLY A 59 2.25 2.13 16.53
#